data_AF-A0A950V0A3-F1
#
_entry.id   AF-A0A950V0A3-F1
#
_cell.length_a   1.000
_cell.length_b   1.000
_cell.length_c   1.000
_cell.angle_alpha   90.00
_cell.angle_beta   90.00
_cell.angle_gamma   90.00
#
_symmetry.space_group_name_H-M   'P 1'
#
loop_
_entity.id
_entity.type
_entity.pdbx_description
1 polymer ?
#
loop_
_entity_poly.entity_id
_entity_poly.type
_entity_poly.pdbx_seq_one_letter_code
_entity_poly.pdbx_strand_id
1 'polypeptide(L)'
;MLGATLRSNQVDFAVWAPRLERLAVKLNDSVTVQLSRGEDGIFSGSHTAKAGDRYCYVLGDRCLPDPVSRYLPEGVHGRTEIVDPDAFFWGDQDWGGLSFQEYVIYELHVGAFSQDGTFDSVIPKLPYLRDLGITAIEIMPVAAFPGARNWGYDGVSMYAVQESYGGP
;
A
#
# COMPACT_ATOMS: atom_id res chain seq x y z
N MET A 1 -12.53 3.37 -9.90
CA MET A 1 -11.61 3.01 -8.80
C MET A 1 -10.46 4.00 -8.85
N LEU A 2 -10.06 4.57 -7.72
CA LEU A 2 -8.90 5.48 -7.65
C LEU A 2 -7.59 4.67 -7.55
N GLY A 3 -6.48 5.33 -7.84
CA GLY A 3 -5.13 4.79 -7.87
C GLY A 3 -4.77 4.14 -9.20
N ALA A 4 -3.79 3.23 -9.15
CA ALA A 4 -3.35 2.44 -10.29
C ALA A 4 -3.99 1.05 -10.27
N THR A 5 -4.73 0.68 -11.32
CA THR A 5 -5.34 -0.65 -11.46
C THR A 5 -4.78 -1.36 -12.68
N LEU A 6 -4.13 -2.50 -12.45
CA LEU A 6 -3.63 -3.37 -13.51
C LEU A 6 -4.80 -3.96 -14.32
N ARG A 7 -4.63 -3.92 -15.63
CA ARG A 7 -5.44 -4.60 -16.65
C ARG A 7 -4.49 -5.46 -17.49
N SER A 8 -5.04 -6.37 -18.30
CA SER A 8 -4.26 -7.39 -19.00
C SER A 8 -2.98 -6.90 -19.71
N ASN A 9 -2.98 -5.69 -20.30
CA ASN A 9 -1.82 -5.10 -20.99
C ASN A 9 -1.59 -3.60 -20.68
N GLN A 10 -2.29 -3.05 -19.69
CA GLN A 10 -2.21 -1.62 -19.37
C GLN A 10 -2.54 -1.38 -17.90
N VAL A 11 -2.26 -0.17 -17.42
CA VAL A 11 -2.70 0.30 -16.11
C VAL A 11 -3.64 1.48 -16.31
N ASP A 12 -4.78 1.42 -15.63
CA ASP A 12 -5.69 2.55 -15.50
C ASP A 12 -5.28 3.36 -14.27
N PHE A 13 -4.99 4.64 -14.46
CA PHE A 13 -4.69 5.60 -13.40
C PHE A 13 -5.90 6.47 -13.14
N ALA A 14 -6.24 6.71 -11.88
CA ALA A 14 -7.30 7.64 -11.52
C ALA A 14 -7.04 8.35 -10.17
N VAL A 15 -7.23 9.67 -10.12
CA VAL A 15 -7.07 10.45 -8.88
C VAL A 15 -8.09 11.57 -8.81
N TRP A 16 -8.66 11.79 -7.63
CA TRP A 16 -9.55 12.91 -7.39
C TRP A 16 -8.74 14.16 -7.04
N ALA A 17 -8.82 15.20 -7.88
CA ALA A 17 -8.09 16.44 -7.69
C ALA A 17 -8.90 17.64 -8.24
N PRO A 18 -10.09 17.93 -7.68
CA PRO A 18 -11.10 18.78 -8.32
C PRO A 18 -10.65 20.23 -8.55
N ARG A 19 -9.68 20.71 -7.76
CA ARG A 19 -9.12 22.06 -7.85
C ARG A 19 -8.03 22.22 -8.92
N LEU A 20 -7.60 21.12 -9.53
CA LEU A 20 -6.63 21.15 -10.62
C LEU A 20 -7.34 21.25 -11.96
N GLU A 21 -6.70 21.94 -12.91
CA GLU A 21 -7.15 22.05 -14.30
C GLU A 21 -6.53 20.97 -15.19
N ARG A 22 -5.28 20.59 -14.89
CA ARG A 22 -4.50 19.60 -15.63
C ARG A 22 -3.68 18.75 -14.66
N LEU A 23 -3.49 17.49 -15.04
CA LEU A 23 -2.66 16.56 -14.31
C LEU A 23 -2.07 15.52 -15.27
N ALA A 24 -0.88 15.04 -14.96
CA ALA A 24 -0.23 13.98 -15.71
C ALA A 24 0.37 12.95 -14.76
N VAL A 25 0.56 11.73 -15.25
CA VAL A 25 1.35 10.69 -14.61
C VAL A 25 2.73 10.65 -15.25
N LYS A 26 3.79 10.63 -14.45
CA LYS A 26 5.15 10.31 -14.90
C LYS A 26 5.46 8.88 -14.51
N LEU A 27 5.65 8.01 -15.50
CA LEU A 27 5.92 6.58 -15.37
C LEU A 27 7.38 6.29 -15.72
N ASN A 28 8.09 5.57 -14.84
CA ASN A 28 9.48 5.12 -15.03
C ASN A 28 10.44 6.21 -15.55
N ASP A 29 10.26 7.45 -15.07
CA ASP A 29 11.04 8.64 -15.44
C ASP A 29 10.99 9.11 -16.90
N SER A 30 10.43 8.30 -17.78
CA SER A 30 10.62 8.42 -19.23
C SER A 30 9.32 8.71 -19.96
N VAL A 31 8.18 8.29 -19.42
CA VAL A 31 6.87 8.44 -20.04
C VAL A 31 6.02 9.40 -19.23
N THR A 32 5.42 10.37 -19.92
CA THR A 32 4.42 11.28 -19.32
C THR A 32 3.06 11.06 -19.98
N VAL A 33 2.06 10.70 -19.19
CA VAL A 33 0.69 10.42 -19.64
C VAL A 33 -0.20 11.54 -19.14
N GLN A 34 -0.77 12.35 -20.05
CA GLN A 34 -1.76 13.35 -19.67
C GLN A 34 -3.08 12.68 -19.27
N LEU A 35 -3.67 13.10 -18.16
CA LEU A 35 -4.95 12.58 -17.70
C LEU A 35 -6.11 13.47 -18.14
N SER A 36 -7.23 12.84 -18.46
CA SER A 36 -8.48 13.51 -18.78
C SER A 36 -9.24 13.84 -17.51
N ARG A 37 -9.69 15.09 -17.37
CA ARG A 37 -10.49 15.56 -16.24
C ARG A 37 -11.97 15.28 -16.47
N GLY A 38 -12.59 14.51 -15.58
CA GLY A 38 -14.04 14.33 -15.51
C GLY A 38 -14.76 15.51 -14.85
N GLU A 39 -16.08 15.58 -15.02
CA GLU A 39 -16.93 16.59 -14.38
C GLU A 39 -16.95 16.47 -12.84
N ASP A 40 -16.73 15.26 -12.32
CA ASP A 40 -16.61 14.91 -10.91
C ASP A 40 -15.27 15.33 -10.25
N GLY A 41 -14.35 15.88 -11.05
CA GLY A 41 -13.00 16.25 -10.60
C GLY A 41 -12.03 15.08 -10.51
N ILE A 42 -12.40 13.91 -11.02
CA ILE A 42 -11.48 12.77 -11.18
C ILE A 42 -10.69 12.95 -12.47
N PHE A 43 -9.37 12.84 -12.35
CA PHE A 43 -8.47 12.72 -13.49
C PHE A 43 -8.24 11.24 -13.78
N SER A 44 -8.40 10.81 -15.02
CA SER A 44 -8.18 9.41 -15.42
C SER A 44 -7.48 9.26 -16.77
N GLY A 45 -6.81 8.13 -16.96
CA GLY A 45 -6.11 7.78 -18.18
C GLY A 45 -5.46 6.40 -18.07
N SER A 46 -5.09 5.81 -19.20
CA SER A 46 -4.49 4.48 -19.22
C SER A 46 -3.22 4.47 -20.05
N HIS A 47 -2.27 3.62 -19.69
CA HIS A 47 -1.03 3.44 -20.45
C HIS A 47 -0.47 2.03 -20.27
N THR A 48 0.34 1.57 -21.23
CA THR A 48 1.08 0.30 -21.10
C THR A 48 2.06 0.39 -19.93
N ALA A 49 1.86 -0.44 -18.92
CA ALA A 49 2.69 -0.55 -17.73
C ALA A 49 2.45 -1.93 -17.09
N LYS A 50 3.29 -2.31 -16.13
CA LYS A 50 3.21 -3.58 -15.40
C LYS A 50 3.42 -3.39 -13.90
N ALA A 51 3.14 -4.43 -13.12
CA ALA A 51 3.52 -4.49 -11.71
C ALA A 51 5.03 -4.23 -11.54
N GLY A 52 5.40 -3.50 -10.49
CA GLY A 52 6.77 -3.07 -10.22
C GLY A 52 7.21 -1.80 -10.96
N ASP A 53 6.47 -1.34 -11.99
CA ASP A 53 6.73 -0.02 -12.56
C ASP A 53 6.38 1.08 -11.52
N ARG A 54 7.09 2.21 -11.59
CA ARG A 54 6.95 3.31 -10.64
C ARG A 54 6.37 4.55 -11.28
N TYR A 55 5.46 5.21 -10.57
CA TYR A 55 4.82 6.41 -11.07
C TYR A 55 4.61 7.48 -9.99
N CYS A 56 4.36 8.70 -10.45
CA CYS A 56 3.89 9.81 -9.63
C CYS A 56 3.00 10.74 -10.43
N TYR A 57 2.20 11.54 -9.74
CA TYR A 57 1.46 12.65 -10.35
C TYR A 57 2.36 13.88 -10.48
N VAL A 58 2.34 14.50 -11.66
CA VAL A 58 3.16 15.68 -11.97
C VAL A 58 2.37 16.95 -11.71
N LEU A 59 2.82 17.76 -10.75
CA LEU A 59 2.23 19.06 -10.43
C LEU A 59 3.31 20.15 -10.49
N GLY A 60 3.36 20.86 -11.62
CA GLY A 60 4.44 21.80 -11.90
C GLY A 60 5.76 21.05 -12.10
N ASP A 61 6.75 21.35 -11.28
CA ASP A 61 8.05 20.68 -11.21
C ASP A 61 8.09 19.51 -10.21
N ARG A 62 7.01 19.30 -9.46
CA ARG A 62 6.92 18.27 -8.41
C ARG A 62 6.38 16.95 -8.95
N CYS A 63 6.93 15.87 -8.41
CA CYS A 63 6.49 14.49 -8.60
C CYS A 63 5.94 14.02 -7.25
N LEU A 64 4.62 13.82 -7.16
CA LEU A 64 3.93 13.49 -5.92
C LEU A 64 3.42 12.04 -5.95
N PRO A 65 3.54 11.27 -4.86
CA PRO A 65 2.96 9.93 -4.78
C PRO A 65 1.44 9.98 -4.97
N ASP A 66 0.89 8.82 -5.31
CA ASP A 66 -0.55 8.63 -5.33
C ASP A 66 -1.13 8.71 -3.89
N PRO A 67 -2.14 9.55 -3.62
CA PRO A 67 -2.81 9.59 -2.32
C PRO A 67 -3.43 8.26 -1.89
N VAL A 68 -3.72 7.36 -2.84
CA VAL A 68 -4.23 6.01 -2.58
C VAL A 68 -3.23 4.93 -3.03
N SER A 69 -1.94 5.25 -2.94
CA SER A 69 -0.83 4.35 -3.24
C SER A 69 -0.98 3.01 -2.51
N ARG A 70 -0.75 1.89 -3.23
CA ARG A 70 -0.68 0.55 -2.62
C ARG A 70 0.70 0.22 -2.07
N TYR A 71 1.75 0.86 -2.59
CA TYR A 71 3.12 0.65 -2.12
C TYR A 71 4.03 1.84 -2.42
N LEU A 72 4.91 2.16 -1.46
CA LEU A 72 5.82 3.31 -1.50
C LEU A 72 7.24 2.82 -1.12
N PRO A 73 7.96 2.17 -2.05
CA PRO A 73 9.26 1.52 -1.77
C PRO A 73 10.37 2.48 -1.35
N GLU A 74 10.19 3.78 -1.61
CA GLU A 74 11.15 4.85 -1.28
C GLU A 74 10.59 5.77 -0.17
N GLY A 75 9.59 5.31 0.57
CA GLY A 75 8.89 6.06 1.61
C GLY A 75 7.84 7.04 1.07
N VAL A 76 7.19 7.76 1.99
CA VAL A 76 5.97 8.56 1.73
C VAL A 76 6.13 9.80 0.83
N HIS A 77 7.35 10.11 0.43
CA HIS A 77 7.65 11.16 -0.53
C HIS A 77 8.17 10.62 -1.87
N GLY A 78 8.45 9.32 -1.90
CA GLY A 78 8.91 8.61 -3.08
C GLY A 78 7.78 8.32 -4.06
N ARG A 79 8.12 7.58 -5.11
CA ARG A 79 7.14 7.18 -6.11
C ARG A 79 6.28 6.02 -5.64
N THR A 80 5.06 5.99 -6.14
CA THR A 80 4.18 4.84 -5.99
C THR A 80 4.65 3.72 -6.91
N GLU A 81 4.67 2.50 -6.40
CA GLU A 81 4.89 1.30 -7.21
C GLU A 81 3.54 0.66 -7.56
N ILE A 82 3.40 0.19 -8.80
CA ILE A 82 2.20 -0.50 -9.27
C ILE A 82 2.21 -1.91 -8.68
N VAL A 83 1.21 -2.22 -7.86
CA VAL A 83 1.04 -3.53 -7.21
C VAL A 83 0.00 -4.37 -7.94
N ASP A 84 0.34 -5.63 -8.20
CA ASP A 84 -0.59 -6.66 -8.64
C ASP A 84 -1.24 -7.32 -7.42
N PRO A 85 -2.54 -7.10 -7.16
CA PRO A 85 -3.21 -7.68 -6.00
C PRO A 85 -3.36 -9.21 -6.12
N ASP A 86 -3.24 -9.78 -7.32
CA ASP A 86 -3.43 -11.22 -7.56
C ASP A 86 -2.09 -11.99 -7.55
N ALA A 87 -0.96 -11.32 -7.29
CA ALA A 87 0.37 -11.93 -7.30
C ALA A 87 0.61 -12.89 -6.11
N PHE A 88 -0.07 -12.66 -4.97
CA PHE A 88 0.06 -13.51 -3.79
C PHE A 88 -0.90 -14.70 -3.88
N PHE A 89 -0.35 -15.91 -3.79
CA PHE A 89 -1.16 -17.14 -3.71
C PHE A 89 -1.60 -17.38 -2.27
N TRP A 90 -2.86 -17.05 -1.99
CA TRP A 90 -3.51 -17.39 -0.72
C TRP A 90 -3.64 -18.91 -0.58
N GLY A 91 -3.50 -19.42 0.63
CA GLY A 91 -3.60 -20.86 0.96
C GLY A 91 -4.55 -21.16 2.12
N ASP A 92 -5.40 -20.19 2.46
CA ASP A 92 -6.26 -20.12 3.64
C ASP A 92 -7.76 -20.12 3.25
N GLN A 93 -8.11 -20.73 2.11
CA GLN A 93 -9.49 -20.71 1.58
C GLN A 93 -10.53 -21.33 2.53
N ASP A 94 -10.09 -22.23 3.41
CA ASP A 94 -10.94 -22.89 4.40
C ASP A 94 -11.02 -22.12 5.74
N TRP A 95 -10.32 -20.98 5.88
CA TRP A 95 -10.36 -20.16 7.08
C TRP A 95 -11.65 -19.34 7.16
N GLY A 96 -12.52 -19.70 8.11
CA GLY A 96 -13.81 -19.02 8.33
C GLY A 96 -13.79 -17.88 9.35
N GLY A 97 -12.63 -17.56 9.93
CA GLY A 97 -12.52 -16.66 11.08
C GLY A 97 -12.94 -17.31 12.40
N LEU A 98 -12.95 -16.51 13.47
CA LEU A 98 -13.42 -16.92 14.81
C LEU A 98 -14.59 -16.02 15.25
N SER A 99 -15.43 -16.54 16.13
CA SER A 99 -16.44 -15.74 16.83
C SER A 99 -15.77 -14.81 17.85
N PHE A 100 -16.45 -13.70 18.16
CA PHE A 100 -15.91 -12.70 19.09
C PHE A 100 -15.59 -13.27 20.48
N GLN A 101 -16.36 -14.25 20.95
CA GLN A 101 -16.15 -14.90 22.25
C GLN A 101 -14.87 -15.75 22.30
N GLU A 102 -14.33 -16.12 21.15
CA GLU A 102 -13.08 -16.89 21.04
C GLU A 102 -11.84 -16.00 21.04
N TYR A 103 -11.99 -14.68 20.97
CA TYR A 103 -10.87 -13.74 20.91
C TYR A 103 -10.14 -13.62 22.25
N VAL A 104 -8.85 -13.98 22.20
CA VAL A 104 -7.82 -13.66 23.18
C VAL A 104 -6.78 -12.87 22.38
N ILE A 105 -6.84 -11.55 22.53
CA ILE A 105 -6.13 -10.60 21.67
C ILE A 105 -4.71 -10.37 22.20
N TYR A 106 -3.74 -10.40 21.28
CA TYR A 106 -2.37 -9.94 21.50
C TYR A 106 -2.08 -8.74 20.59
N GLU A 107 -1.96 -7.55 21.16
CA GLU A 107 -1.56 -6.35 20.41
C GLU A 107 -0.07 -6.43 20.05
N LEU A 108 0.25 -6.22 18.77
CA LEU A 108 1.58 -6.42 18.22
C LEU A 108 2.05 -5.20 17.40
N HIS A 109 3.19 -4.64 17.79
CA HIS A 109 3.92 -3.66 17.01
C HIS A 109 5.00 -4.33 16.15
N VAL A 110 4.80 -4.39 14.82
CA VAL A 110 5.68 -5.12 13.87
C VAL A 110 7.15 -4.71 14.01
N GLY A 111 7.42 -3.40 14.00
CA GLY A 111 8.77 -2.85 14.07
C GLY A 111 9.51 -3.03 15.40
N ALA A 112 8.86 -3.57 16.44
CA ALA A 112 9.44 -3.72 17.78
C ALA A 112 9.32 -5.15 18.33
N PHE A 113 8.52 -6.00 17.69
CA PHE A 113 8.27 -7.36 18.13
C PHE A 113 9.47 -8.29 17.95
N SER A 114 10.31 -8.03 16.95
CA SER A 114 11.52 -8.78 16.65
C SER A 114 12.72 -7.84 16.46
N GLN A 115 13.92 -8.40 16.33
CA GLN A 115 15.13 -7.63 16.02
C GLN A 115 15.07 -6.99 14.63
N ASP A 116 14.51 -7.70 13.64
CA ASP A 116 14.46 -7.24 12.25
C ASP A 116 13.27 -6.30 12.02
N GLY A 117 12.19 -6.43 12.79
CA GLY A 117 11.05 -5.50 12.77
C GLY A 117 10.17 -5.60 11.52
N THR A 118 10.07 -6.78 10.90
CA THR A 118 9.31 -7.03 9.65
C THR A 118 8.19 -8.05 9.83
N PHE A 119 7.22 -8.12 8.92
CA PHE A 119 6.22 -9.18 8.94
C PHE A 119 6.83 -10.58 8.84
N ASP A 120 7.83 -10.76 7.98
CA ASP A 120 8.55 -12.04 7.85
C ASP A 120 9.16 -12.50 9.17
N SER A 121 9.64 -11.57 9.99
CA SER A 121 10.21 -11.87 11.30
C SER A 121 9.15 -12.17 12.38
N VAL A 122 7.87 -11.83 12.14
CA VAL A 122 6.73 -12.23 13.00
C VAL A 122 6.34 -13.69 12.73
N ILE A 123 6.35 -14.13 11.47
CA ILE A 123 5.93 -15.49 11.06
C ILE A 123 6.52 -16.62 11.95
N PRO A 124 7.84 -16.69 12.22
CA PRO A 124 8.39 -17.77 13.03
C PRO A 124 7.95 -17.75 14.50
N LYS A 125 7.30 -16.67 14.97
CA LYS A 125 6.76 -16.55 16.33
C LYS A 125 5.29 -16.92 16.45
N LEU A 126 4.58 -17.09 15.33
CA LEU A 126 3.16 -17.49 15.34
C LEU A 126 2.92 -18.82 16.09
N PRO A 127 3.76 -19.86 15.96
CA PRO A 127 3.59 -21.08 16.77
C PRO A 127 3.66 -20.81 18.28
N TYR A 128 4.56 -19.93 18.71
CA TYR A 128 4.67 -19.54 20.13
C TYR A 128 3.41 -18.83 20.62
N LEU A 129 2.87 -17.88 19.84
CA LEU A 129 1.64 -17.16 20.22
C LEU A 129 0.44 -18.09 20.32
N ARG A 130 0.33 -19.04 19.39
CA ARG A 130 -0.68 -20.10 19.44
C ARG A 130 -0.53 -20.95 20.69
N ASP A 131 0.69 -21.41 21.00
CA ASP A 131 0.95 -22.27 22.17
C ASP A 131 0.73 -21.53 23.50
N LEU A 132 0.89 -20.19 23.50
CA LEU A 132 0.52 -19.31 24.62
C LEU A 132 -1.01 -19.22 24.83
N GLY A 133 -1.81 -19.59 23.83
CA GLY A 133 -3.28 -19.53 23.86
C GLY A 133 -3.86 -18.25 23.27
N ILE A 134 -3.06 -17.45 22.55
CA ILE A 134 -3.55 -16.29 21.79
C ILE A 134 -4.31 -16.80 20.57
N THR A 135 -5.46 -16.19 20.28
CA THR A 135 -6.32 -16.59 19.15
C THR A 135 -6.46 -15.49 18.10
N ALA A 136 -6.15 -14.23 18.45
CA ALA A 136 -6.16 -13.11 17.53
C ALA A 136 -4.95 -12.19 17.78
N ILE A 137 -4.32 -11.72 16.69
CA ILE A 137 -3.27 -10.71 16.75
C ILE A 137 -3.88 -9.38 16.31
N GLU A 138 -3.81 -8.38 17.18
CA GLU A 138 -4.18 -7.00 16.83
C GLU A 138 -2.92 -6.28 16.37
N ILE A 139 -2.79 -6.08 15.06
CA ILE A 139 -1.62 -5.41 14.48
C ILE A 139 -1.78 -3.89 14.65
N MET A 140 -0.84 -3.24 15.32
CA MET A 140 -0.77 -1.77 15.38
C MET A 140 -0.66 -1.16 13.97
N PRO A 141 -1.04 0.12 13.76
CA PRO A 141 -1.18 0.67 12.42
C PRO A 141 0.04 0.48 11.50
N VAL A 142 -0.23 0.03 10.28
CA VAL A 142 0.79 -0.33 9.27
C VAL A 142 0.83 0.63 8.09
N ALA A 143 -0.06 1.64 8.06
CA ALA A 143 -0.10 2.63 6.99
C ALA A 143 1.25 3.37 6.90
N ALA A 144 1.74 3.59 5.67
CA ALA A 144 3.06 4.17 5.47
C ALA A 144 3.18 5.56 6.10
N PHE A 145 4.29 5.78 6.78
CA PHE A 145 4.61 6.99 7.54
C PHE A 145 6.02 7.52 7.19
N PRO A 146 6.35 8.78 7.53
CA PRO A 146 7.71 9.29 7.34
C PRO A 146 8.74 8.59 8.24
N GLY A 147 9.86 8.15 7.63
CA GLY A 147 10.95 7.47 8.33
C GLY A 147 10.74 5.96 8.45
N ALA A 148 11.61 5.30 9.22
CA ALA A 148 11.68 3.83 9.30
C ALA A 148 11.15 3.24 10.63
N ARG A 149 10.82 4.09 11.61
CA ARG A 149 10.29 3.66 12.92
C ARG A 149 9.24 4.65 13.40
N ASN A 150 8.05 4.14 13.69
CA ASN A 150 6.91 4.88 14.23
C ASN A 150 5.93 3.87 14.83
N TRP A 151 5.10 4.27 15.80
CA TRP A 151 3.99 3.44 16.28
C TRP A 151 2.86 3.26 15.25
N GLY A 152 2.88 4.05 14.17
CA GLY A 152 2.00 3.93 13.02
C GLY A 152 0.86 4.95 12.96
N TYR A 153 0.63 5.71 14.05
CA TYR A 153 -0.45 6.71 14.11
C TYR A 153 -0.18 7.98 13.30
N ASP A 154 1.04 8.18 12.81
CA ASP A 154 1.42 9.23 11.85
C ASP A 154 1.31 8.76 10.38
N GLY A 155 0.58 7.67 10.11
CA GLY A 155 0.37 7.15 8.77
C GLY A 155 -0.27 8.19 7.83
N VAL A 156 0.33 8.39 6.66
CA VAL A 156 -0.15 9.37 5.65
C VAL A 156 -0.64 8.71 4.37
N SER A 157 -0.29 7.45 4.13
CA SER A 157 -0.76 6.67 2.97
C SER A 157 -1.54 5.45 3.47
N MET A 158 -2.85 5.62 3.62
CA MET A 158 -3.76 4.63 4.25
C MET A 158 -3.87 3.30 3.49
N TYR A 159 -3.48 3.28 2.22
CA TYR A 159 -3.55 2.10 1.35
C TYR A 159 -2.19 1.42 1.13
N ALA A 160 -1.11 1.99 1.66
CA ALA A 160 0.23 1.43 1.53
C ALA A 160 0.71 0.91 2.89
N VAL A 161 1.17 -0.34 2.91
CA VAL A 161 1.91 -0.88 4.04
C VAL A 161 3.27 -0.19 4.11
N GLN A 162 3.70 0.17 5.32
CA GLN A 162 5.01 0.75 5.61
C GLN A 162 6.13 -0.13 5.03
N GLU A 163 6.97 0.45 4.17
CA GLU A 163 8.02 -0.29 3.45
C GLU A 163 8.99 -0.99 4.40
N SER A 164 9.34 -0.34 5.52
CA SER A 164 10.30 -0.88 6.47
C SER A 164 9.81 -2.13 7.19
N TYR A 165 8.52 -2.47 7.07
CA TYR A 165 7.94 -3.70 7.61
C TYR A 165 7.91 -4.85 6.59
N GLY A 166 8.18 -4.58 5.30
CA GLY A 166 8.30 -5.59 4.24
C GLY A 166 7.52 -5.29 2.95
N GLY A 167 6.52 -4.40 3.00
CA GLY A 167 5.63 -4.14 1.86
C GLY A 167 4.51 -5.18 1.66
N PRO A 168 3.70 -5.04 0.59
CA PRO A 168 2.61 -5.95 0.24
C PRO A 168 3.08 -7.22 -0.50
#